data_AF-A0A4Y2SFB1-F1
#
_entry.id   AF-A0A4Y2SFB1-F1
#
_cell.length_a   1.000
_cell.length_b   1.000
_cell.length_c   1.000
_cell.angle_alpha   90.00
_cell.angle_beta   90.00
_cell.angle_gamma   90.00
#
_symmetry.space_group_name_H-M   'P 1'
#
loop_
_entity.id
_entity.type
_entity.pdbx_description
1 polymer ?
#
loop_
_entity_poly.entity_id
_entity_poly.type
_entity_poly.pdbx_seq_one_letter_code
_entity_poly.pdbx_strand_id
1 'polypeptide(L)'
;MSRKLRTNLPMTKKSLMPKIPEAEDTRRKELKYGVNQKKYYDKHHRIKDLQELEPGQIVWITDQRSFGRIKAKHAAPLSYPDST
;
A
#
# COMPACT_ATOMS: atom_id res chain seq x y z
N MET A 1 -19.57 -9.81 -8.49
CA MET A 1 -20.17 -9.36 -9.77
C MET A 1 -20.15 -10.50 -10.79
N SER A 2 -21.26 -11.21 -10.99
CA SER A 2 -21.37 -12.28 -12.00
C SER A 2 -22.14 -11.78 -13.22
N ARG A 3 -21.50 -11.72 -14.39
CA ARG A 3 -22.18 -11.43 -15.66
C ARG A 3 -22.79 -12.74 -16.20
N LYS A 4 -24.11 -12.80 -16.39
CA LYS A 4 -24.76 -13.92 -17.11
C LYS A 4 -24.55 -13.73 -18.61
N LEU A 5 -23.69 -14.54 -19.22
CA LEU A 5 -23.54 -14.58 -20.67
C LEU A 5 -24.79 -15.26 -21.29
N ARG A 6 -25.55 -14.51 -22.08
CA ARG A 6 -26.64 -15.04 -22.91
C ARG A 6 -26.07 -15.39 -24.29
N THR A 7 -25.64 -16.64 -24.47
CA THR A 7 -25.14 -17.13 -25.76
C THR A 7 -26.09 -18.20 -26.31
N ASN A 8 -26.50 -18.08 -27.58
CA ASN A 8 -27.34 -19.08 -28.28
C ASN A 8 -26.52 -20.27 -28.85
N LEU A 9 -25.21 -20.31 -28.60
CA LEU A 9 -24.33 -21.35 -29.11
C LEU A 9 -24.37 -22.58 -28.19
N PRO A 10 -24.46 -23.80 -28.74
CA PRO A 10 -24.34 -25.02 -27.95
C PRO A 10 -22.92 -25.10 -27.38
N MET A 11 -22.79 -24.86 -26.08
CA MET A 11 -21.52 -24.90 -25.36
C MET A 11 -21.49 -26.09 -24.43
N THR A 12 -20.36 -26.80 -24.39
CA THR A 12 -20.18 -27.94 -23.49
C THR A 12 -20.09 -27.46 -22.04
N LYS A 13 -20.75 -28.15 -21.10
CA LYS A 13 -20.77 -27.80 -19.66
C LYS A 13 -19.36 -27.67 -19.05
N LYS A 14 -18.38 -28.39 -19.59
CA LYS A 14 -16.96 -28.31 -19.20
C LYS A 14 -16.32 -26.95 -19.52
N SER A 15 -16.74 -26.28 -20.59
CA SER A 15 -16.27 -24.94 -20.98
C SER A 15 -16.84 -23.83 -20.08
N LEU A 16 -17.97 -24.10 -19.42
CA LEU A 16 -18.63 -23.17 -18.49
C LEU A 16 -18.02 -23.18 -17.08
N MET A 17 -17.16 -24.15 -16.76
CA MET A 17 -16.52 -24.21 -15.46
C MET A 17 -15.33 -23.24 -15.44
N PRO A 18 -15.37 -22.18 -14.61
CA PRO A 18 -14.23 -21.29 -14.49
C PRO A 18 -13.04 -22.09 -13.94
N LYS A 19 -11.89 -21.96 -14.59
CA LYS A 19 -10.65 -22.47 -14.03
C LYS A 19 -10.23 -21.54 -12.89
N ILE A 20 -10.62 -21.90 -11.67
CA ILE A 20 -10.22 -21.17 -10.47
C ILE A 20 -8.70 -21.35 -10.35
N PRO A 21 -7.90 -20.26 -10.33
CA PRO A 21 -6.47 -20.37 -10.13
C PRO A 21 -6.20 -20.96 -8.74
N GLU A 22 -5.10 -21.71 -8.63
CA GLU A 22 -4.67 -22.24 -7.34
C GLU A 22 -4.45 -21.08 -6.35
N ALA A 23 -5.00 -21.22 -5.14
CA ALA A 23 -5.01 -20.15 -4.14
C ALA A 23 -3.59 -19.70 -3.78
N GLU A 24 -2.66 -20.64 -3.69
CA GLU A 24 -1.25 -20.38 -3.39
C GLU A 24 -0.55 -19.58 -4.49
N ASP A 25 -0.82 -19.87 -5.75
CA ASP A 25 -0.25 -19.10 -6.87
C ASP A 25 -0.74 -17.65 -6.89
N THR A 26 -2.01 -17.45 -6.53
CA THR A 26 -2.61 -16.12 -6.43
C THR A 26 -1.98 -15.34 -5.27
N ARG A 27 -1.85 -15.98 -4.10
CA ARG A 27 -1.20 -15.40 -2.92
C ARG A 27 0.26 -15.01 -3.18
N ARG A 28 1.03 -15.87 -3.86
CA ARG A 28 2.42 -15.58 -4.26
C ARG A 28 2.51 -14.37 -5.18
N LYS A 29 1.60 -14.26 -6.15
CA LYS A 29 1.55 -13.12 -7.08
C LYS A 29 1.21 -11.82 -6.36
N GLU A 30 0.25 -11.84 -5.45
CA GLU A 30 -0.15 -10.67 -4.66
C GLU A 30 0.97 -10.19 -3.75
N LEU A 31 1.65 -11.09 -3.03
CA LEU A 31 2.81 -10.74 -2.21
C LEU A 31 3.91 -10.08 -3.05
N LYS A 32 4.25 -10.68 -4.20
CA LYS A 32 5.24 -10.10 -5.13
C LYS A 32 4.80 -8.73 -5.63
N TYR A 33 3.51 -8.57 -5.93
CA TYR A 33 2.95 -7.32 -6.42
C TYR A 33 3.03 -6.21 -5.36
N GLY A 34 2.67 -6.49 -4.10
CA GLY A 34 2.77 -5.53 -3.00
C GLY A 34 4.20 -5.05 -2.75
N VAL A 35 5.18 -5.96 -2.75
CA VAL A 35 6.61 -5.60 -2.63
C VAL A 35 7.07 -4.71 -3.78
N ASN A 36 6.66 -5.04 -5.01
CA ASN A 36 6.99 -4.25 -6.18
C ASN A 36 6.35 -2.87 -6.14
N GLN A 37 5.09 -2.76 -5.70
CA GLN A 37 4.41 -1.48 -5.54
C GLN A 37 5.18 -0.55 -4.61
N LYS A 38 5.57 -1.03 -3.41
CA LYS A 38 6.41 -0.26 -2.48
C LYS A 38 7.70 0.18 -3.16
N LYS A 39 8.44 -0.75 -3.79
CA LYS A 39 9.70 -0.46 -4.47
C LYS A 39 9.57 0.60 -5.57
N TYR A 40 8.52 0.51 -6.39
CA TYR A 40 8.28 1.50 -7.44
C TYR A 40 7.89 2.85 -6.87
N TYR A 41 7.03 2.88 -5.85
CA TYR A 41 6.64 4.09 -5.15
C TYR A 41 7.87 4.80 -4.57
N ASP A 42 8.71 4.08 -3.84
CA ASP A 42 9.94 4.58 -3.22
C ASP A 42 10.89 5.15 -4.29
N LYS A 43 11.05 4.45 -5.42
CA LYS A 43 11.87 4.88 -6.56
C LYS A 43 11.32 6.16 -7.21
N HIS A 44 10.01 6.23 -7.46
CA HIS A 44 9.38 7.37 -8.13
C HIS A 44 9.41 8.63 -7.27
N HIS A 45 9.16 8.49 -5.96
CA HIS A 45 9.12 9.61 -5.02
C HIS A 45 10.49 9.93 -4.40
N ARG A 46 11.54 9.17 -4.78
CA ARG A 46 12.90 9.31 -4.26
C ARG A 46 12.91 9.32 -2.73
N ILE A 47 12.16 8.39 -2.15
CA ILE A 47 12.06 8.26 -0.70
C ILE A 47 13.46 7.97 -0.17
N LYS A 48 13.83 8.71 0.87
CA LYS A 48 15.10 8.55 1.57
C LYS A 48 14.78 8.13 2.99
N ASP A 49 15.46 7.10 3.46
CA ASP A 49 15.46 6.75 4.87
C ASP A 49 16.25 7.83 5.61
N LEU A 50 15.54 8.70 6.30
CA LEU A 50 16.11 9.77 7.11
C LEU A 50 16.34 9.23 8.52
N GLN A 51 17.42 9.70 9.16
CA GLN A 51 17.68 9.39 10.55
C GLN A 51 16.55 9.93 11.43
N GLU A 52 16.11 9.12 12.38
CA GLU A 52 15.14 9.58 13.37
C GLU A 52 15.70 10.73 14.20
N LEU A 53 14.86 11.72 14.46
CA LEU A 53 15.24 12.90 15.22
C LEU A 53 14.98 12.69 16.70
N GLU A 54 15.95 13.05 17.52
CA GLU A 54 15.88 12.87 18.98
C GLU A 54 15.32 14.12 19.70
N PRO A 55 14.62 13.93 20.84
CA PRO A 55 14.19 15.03 21.68
C PRO A 55 15.38 15.91 22.08
N GLY A 56 15.21 17.23 21.97
CA GLY A 56 16.22 18.21 22.33
C GLY A 56 17.13 18.66 21.18
N GLN A 57 17.11 18.00 20.02
CA GLN A 57 17.86 18.40 18.83
C GLN A 57 17.31 19.70 18.22
N ILE A 58 18.21 20.55 17.70
CA ILE A 58 17.86 21.75 16.94
C ILE A 58 17.73 21.36 15.46
N VAL A 59 16.59 21.67 14.87
CA VAL A 59 16.27 21.37 13.47
C VAL A 59 15.81 22.62 12.74
N TRP A 60 16.10 22.69 11.45
CA TRP A 60 15.58 23.74 10.58
C TRP A 60 14.16 23.38 10.13
N ILE A 61 13.19 24.24 10.43
CA ILE A 61 11.79 24.08 10.05
C ILE A 61 11.58 24.85 8.74
N THR A 62 11.37 24.12 7.65
CA THR A 62 11.21 24.70 6.30
C THR A 62 10.00 25.63 6.20
N ASP A 63 8.90 25.24 6.82
CA ASP A 63 7.61 25.94 6.71
C ASP A 63 7.65 27.29 7.42
N GLN A 64 8.35 27.35 8.56
CA GLN A 64 8.52 28.57 9.36
C GLN A 64 9.80 29.34 9.00
N ARG A 65 10.67 28.75 8.17
CA ARG A 65 12.02 29.26 7.85
C ARG A 65 12.80 29.67 9.10
N SER A 66 12.74 28.84 10.14
CA SER A 66 13.35 29.11 11.45
C SER A 66 13.96 27.84 12.06
N PHE A 67 14.84 28.02 13.05
CA PHE A 67 15.31 26.92 13.88
C PHE A 67 14.33 26.63 15.00
N GLY A 68 14.03 25.35 15.22
CA GLY A 68 13.21 24.87 16.31
C GLY A 68 13.88 23.73 17.09
N ARG A 69 13.44 23.50 18.32
CA ARG A 69 13.91 22.39 19.16
C ARG A 69 12.82 21.34 19.32
N ILE A 70 13.18 20.09 19.11
CA ILE A 70 12.24 18.97 19.24
C ILE A 70 11.92 18.76 20.72
N LYS A 71 10.63 18.78 21.07
CA LYS A 71 10.18 18.58 22.46
C LYS A 71 10.03 17.10 22.82
N ALA A 72 9.36 16.33 21.98
CA ALA A 72 9.14 14.90 22.15
C ALA A 72 8.73 14.26 20.82
N LYS A 73 8.96 12.94 20.68
CA LYS A 73 8.37 12.13 19.60
C LYS A 73 6.88 11.93 19.89
N HIS A 74 6.02 12.12 18.91
CA HIS A 74 4.59 11.85 19.08
C HIS A 74 4.34 10.33 19.01
N ALA A 75 3.68 9.77 20.02
CA ALA A 75 3.46 8.33 20.14
C ALA A 75 2.32 7.77 19.26
N ALA A 76 1.47 8.61 18.68
CA ALA A 76 0.27 8.18 17.96
C ALA A 76 0.26 8.80 16.55
N PRO A 77 -0.25 8.06 15.54
CA PRO A 77 -0.49 8.65 14.25
C PRO A 77 -1.59 9.72 14.36
N LEU A 78 -1.43 10.83 13.62
CA LEU A 78 -2.42 11.91 13.52
C LEU A 78 -3.68 11.51 12.73
N SER A 79 -3.82 10.24 12.36
CA SER A 79 -5.03 9.72 11.73
C SER A 79 -6.18 9.70 12.73
N TYR A 80 -7.38 10.08 12.27
CA TYR A 80 -8.60 9.91 13.04
C TYR A 80 -8.72 8.44 13.49
N PRO A 81 -9.06 8.15 14.75
CA PRO A 81 -9.38 6.79 15.13
C PRO A 81 -10.59 6.36 14.29
N ASP A 82 -10.40 5.32 13.48
CA ASP A 82 -11.49 4.69 12.74
C ASP A 82 -12.59 4.35 13.75
N SER A 83 -13.72 5.07 13.67
CA SER A 83 -14.89 4.76 14.47
C SER A 83 -15.52 3.50 13.88
N THR A 84 -15.60 2.48 14.74
CA THR A 84 -16.17 1.15 14.53
C THR A 84 -17.57 1.17 13.93
#